data_AF-A0A3C0EXL9-F1
#
_entry.id   AF-A0A3C0EXL9-F1
#
_cell.length_a   1.000
_cell.length_b   1.000
_cell.length_c   1.000
_cell.angle_alpha   90.00
_cell.angle_beta   90.00
_cell.angle_gamma   90.00
#
_symmetry.space_group_name_H-M   'P 1'
#
loop_
_entity.id
_entity.type
_entity.pdbx_description
1 polymer ?
#
loop_
_entity_poly.entity_id
_entity_poly.type
_entity_poly.pdbx_seq_one_letter_code
_entity_poly.pdbx_strand_id
1 'polypeptide(L)'
;TMSAADFLEDYFEHDLIKAAMASPGIIGTALGVYSPGSAYILLHHVMGDVDGNIGAWGLARGGMGAISKSLAGALQEHGGEIRTNASVEQILVKNKKAVGVVLESGDELLADIVVSNLDAKRTFTKCMDENDLPPGIYDRAKNFKIRGSSGKVNIALSRLPKFNGVPDNRYVNRGGQAFVGSLETMERAYDYWKRGRWSDDPFIESVIPSAWDPTVAPPGKHWMSNFVQYCPSELVDGPWTPQKRDQFGETVVDKIERYSPGFKELIVHMEVRTPFEIEEEIGLTEGNIFQGELTIDQLLFNRPFPGYAQYRMPVRNMYMCGSSTHPGGGVSSACGANAAREILIDLKRPNTVPTDDFYDE
;
A
#
# COMPACT_ATOMS: atom_id res chain seq x y z
N THR A 1 3.06 1.20 -23.50
CA THR A 1 2.95 0.01 -22.61
C THR A 1 1.56 -0.55 -22.77
N MET A 2 1.41 -1.87 -22.71
CA MET A 2 0.12 -2.57 -22.86
C MET A 2 -0.80 -2.33 -21.65
N SER A 3 -2.12 -2.35 -21.83
CA SER A 3 -3.09 -2.36 -20.73
C SER A 3 -3.31 -3.78 -20.21
N ALA A 4 -3.81 -3.93 -18.97
CA ALA A 4 -4.15 -5.23 -18.40
C ALA A 4 -5.25 -5.91 -19.22
N ALA A 5 -6.24 -5.16 -19.72
CA ALA A 5 -7.29 -5.69 -20.57
C ALA A 5 -6.73 -6.25 -21.90
N ASP A 6 -5.93 -5.46 -22.64
CA ASP A 6 -5.34 -5.91 -23.91
C ASP A 6 -4.45 -7.15 -23.69
N PHE A 7 -3.66 -7.15 -22.61
CA PHE A 7 -2.82 -8.30 -22.27
C PHE A 7 -3.65 -9.56 -22.03
N LEU A 8 -4.79 -9.46 -21.35
CA LEU A 8 -5.63 -10.62 -21.05
C LEU A 8 -6.43 -11.10 -22.27
N GLU A 9 -6.75 -10.22 -23.22
CA GLU A 9 -7.40 -10.61 -24.48
C GLU A 9 -6.54 -11.55 -25.32
N ASP A 10 -5.21 -11.44 -25.24
CA ASP A 10 -4.29 -12.34 -25.95
C ASP A 10 -4.34 -13.80 -25.44
N TYR A 11 -4.81 -14.03 -24.20
CA TYR A 11 -4.77 -15.35 -23.55
C TYR A 11 -6.14 -15.94 -23.20
N PHE A 12 -7.19 -15.11 -23.05
CA PHE A 12 -8.47 -15.55 -22.54
C PHE A 12 -9.64 -15.09 -23.41
N GLU A 13 -10.49 -16.04 -23.79
CA GLU A 13 -11.70 -15.76 -24.57
C GLU A 13 -12.87 -15.31 -23.67
N HIS A 14 -12.97 -15.85 -22.45
CA HIS A 14 -14.15 -15.69 -21.59
C HIS A 14 -14.07 -14.46 -20.68
N ASP A 15 -15.09 -13.59 -20.72
CA ASP A 15 -15.10 -12.29 -20.02
C ASP A 15 -14.98 -12.40 -18.49
N LEU A 16 -15.65 -13.39 -17.87
CA LEU A 16 -15.50 -13.64 -16.43
C LEU A 16 -14.06 -13.99 -16.01
N ILE A 17 -13.31 -14.71 -16.85
CA ILE A 17 -11.91 -15.05 -16.56
C ILE A 17 -11.06 -13.80 -16.73
N LYS A 18 -11.25 -13.03 -17.80
CA LYS A 18 -10.58 -11.75 -18.02
C LYS A 18 -10.82 -10.79 -16.85
N ALA A 19 -12.05 -10.64 -16.38
CA ALA A 19 -12.37 -9.78 -15.24
C ALA A 19 -11.69 -10.27 -13.94
N ALA A 20 -11.74 -11.57 -13.64
CA ALA A 20 -11.08 -12.12 -12.46
C ALA A 20 -9.54 -11.91 -12.50
N MET A 21 -8.93 -12.07 -13.68
CA MET A 21 -7.48 -11.92 -13.86
C MET A 21 -7.02 -10.47 -14.01
N ALA A 22 -7.92 -9.53 -14.34
CA ALA A 22 -7.59 -8.10 -14.42
C ALA A 22 -7.44 -7.43 -13.05
N SER A 23 -8.05 -8.04 -12.01
CA SER A 23 -8.07 -7.56 -10.63
C SER A 23 -6.68 -7.08 -10.14
N PRO A 24 -5.61 -7.89 -10.23
CA PRO A 24 -4.30 -7.49 -9.74
C PRO A 24 -3.64 -6.38 -10.56
N GLY A 25 -4.14 -6.11 -11.77
CA GLY A 25 -3.58 -5.11 -12.69
C GLY A 25 -3.91 -3.66 -12.33
N ILE A 26 -4.79 -3.44 -11.34
CA ILE A 26 -5.23 -2.09 -10.96
C ILE A 26 -5.10 -1.77 -9.46
N ILE A 27 -4.87 -2.79 -8.62
CA ILE A 27 -4.74 -2.64 -7.15
C ILE A 27 -3.74 -1.53 -6.81
N GLY A 28 -4.19 -0.57 -6.02
CA GLY A 28 -3.38 0.51 -5.44
C GLY A 28 -2.89 1.55 -6.45
N THR A 29 -3.38 1.52 -7.69
CA THR A 29 -2.96 2.45 -8.76
C THR A 29 -4.04 3.44 -9.13
N ALA A 30 -3.62 4.58 -9.69
CA ALA A 30 -4.49 5.58 -10.29
C ALA A 30 -4.68 5.32 -11.80
N LEU A 31 -4.91 4.06 -12.17
CA LEU A 31 -5.06 3.57 -13.55
C LEU A 31 -6.28 2.67 -13.65
N GLY A 32 -6.97 2.70 -14.79
CA GLY A 32 -8.04 1.77 -15.17
C GLY A 32 -7.51 0.48 -15.81
N VAL A 33 -8.38 -0.51 -15.99
CA VAL A 33 -8.00 -1.79 -16.61
C VAL A 33 -7.56 -1.62 -18.07
N TYR A 34 -8.10 -0.61 -18.77
CA TYR A 34 -7.71 -0.25 -20.15
C TYR A 34 -6.60 0.82 -20.20
N SER A 35 -6.10 1.29 -19.06
CA SER A 35 -5.06 2.32 -19.05
C SER A 35 -3.70 1.73 -19.47
N PRO A 36 -2.94 2.38 -20.38
CA PRO A 36 -1.61 1.94 -20.75
C PRO A 36 -0.68 1.80 -19.53
N GLY A 37 -0.05 0.64 -19.38
CA GLY A 37 0.86 0.35 -18.26
C GLY A 37 0.25 -0.46 -17.13
N SER A 38 -1.08 -0.66 -17.06
CA SER A 38 -1.69 -1.52 -16.04
C SER A 38 -1.26 -2.98 -16.15
N ALA A 39 -0.81 -3.46 -17.31
CA ALA A 39 -0.24 -4.80 -17.45
C ALA A 39 1.03 -5.02 -16.61
N TYR A 40 1.85 -3.98 -16.38
CA TYR A 40 3.01 -4.09 -15.48
C TYR A 40 2.59 -4.40 -14.05
N ILE A 41 1.42 -3.93 -13.63
CA ILE A 41 0.90 -4.10 -12.27
C ILE A 41 0.48 -5.55 -12.03
N LEU A 42 0.01 -6.26 -13.06
CA LEU A 42 -0.20 -7.72 -13.01
C LEU A 42 1.11 -8.42 -12.65
N LEU A 43 2.21 -8.06 -13.34
CA LEU A 43 3.53 -8.60 -13.06
C LEU A 43 3.98 -8.24 -11.63
N HIS A 44 3.87 -6.97 -11.23
CA HIS A 44 4.28 -6.49 -9.90
C HIS A 44 3.67 -7.31 -8.75
N HIS A 45 2.39 -7.68 -8.86
CA HIS A 45 1.70 -8.46 -7.83
C HIS A 45 2.04 -9.97 -7.84
N VAL A 46 2.76 -10.47 -8.84
CA VAL A 46 3.22 -11.87 -8.90
C VAL A 46 4.74 -12.02 -8.79
N MET A 47 5.49 -10.91 -8.65
CA MET A 47 6.95 -10.93 -8.48
C MET A 47 7.41 -11.51 -7.13
N GLY A 48 6.54 -11.50 -6.11
CA GLY A 48 6.87 -11.96 -4.76
C GLY A 48 6.72 -13.47 -4.59
N ASP A 49 7.34 -13.99 -3.54
CA ASP A 49 7.23 -15.39 -3.12
C ASP A 49 6.72 -15.47 -1.66
N VAL A 50 5.97 -16.53 -1.36
CA VAL A 50 5.59 -16.93 0.00
C VAL A 50 5.87 -18.41 0.17
N ASP A 51 6.84 -18.74 1.03
CA ASP A 51 7.25 -20.11 1.34
C ASP A 51 7.56 -20.97 0.09
N GLY A 52 8.22 -20.40 -0.92
CA GLY A 52 8.59 -21.08 -2.18
C GLY A 52 7.48 -21.15 -3.24
N ASN A 53 6.32 -20.51 -3.00
CA ASN A 53 5.23 -20.38 -3.97
C ASN A 53 5.19 -18.96 -4.60
N ILE A 54 5.79 -18.83 -5.79
CA ILE A 54 5.82 -17.58 -6.55
C ILE A 54 4.40 -17.08 -6.85
N GLY A 55 4.16 -15.79 -6.65
CA GLY A 55 2.88 -15.13 -6.86
C GLY A 55 1.80 -15.50 -5.85
N ALA A 56 2.14 -16.25 -4.80
CA ALA A 56 1.21 -16.58 -3.73
C ALA A 56 1.04 -15.43 -2.74
N TRP A 57 -0.12 -15.40 -2.10
CA TRP A 57 -0.44 -14.48 -1.01
C TRP A 57 -0.50 -15.23 0.31
N GLY A 58 0.20 -14.72 1.31
CA GLY A 58 0.27 -15.29 2.65
C GLY A 58 -0.58 -14.52 3.66
N LEU A 59 -1.07 -15.23 4.68
CA LEU A 59 -1.61 -14.62 5.89
C LEU A 59 -0.63 -14.80 7.04
N ALA A 60 -0.21 -13.70 7.65
CA ALA A 60 0.60 -13.74 8.86
C ALA A 60 -0.24 -14.25 10.04
N ARG A 61 0.26 -15.27 10.75
CA ARG A 61 -0.34 -15.70 12.02
C ARG A 61 -0.29 -14.56 13.04
N GLY A 62 -1.39 -14.29 13.72
CA GLY A 62 -1.59 -13.12 14.58
C GLY A 62 -1.92 -11.84 13.82
N GLY A 63 -2.07 -11.91 12.49
CA GLY A 63 -2.32 -10.77 11.60
C GLY A 63 -1.06 -9.99 11.25
N MET A 64 -1.19 -8.98 10.38
CA MET A 64 -0.05 -8.19 9.88
C MET A 64 0.73 -7.45 10.99
N GLY A 65 0.08 -7.14 12.10
CA GLY A 65 0.75 -6.56 13.27
C GLY A 65 1.78 -7.49 13.92
N ALA A 66 1.72 -8.81 13.68
CA ALA A 66 2.75 -9.73 14.14
C ALA A 66 4.08 -9.48 13.43
N ILE A 67 4.07 -9.18 12.12
CA ILE A 67 5.29 -8.89 11.35
C ILE A 67 5.96 -7.63 11.89
N SER A 68 5.22 -6.53 12.04
CA SER A 68 5.79 -5.28 12.55
C SER A 68 6.29 -5.40 13.98
N LYS A 69 5.57 -6.13 14.85
CA LYS A 69 6.02 -6.42 16.22
C LYS A 69 7.29 -7.26 16.26
N SER A 70 7.42 -8.27 15.40
CA SER A 70 8.64 -9.09 15.32
C SER A 70 9.84 -8.25 14.87
N LEU A 71 9.67 -7.39 13.86
CA LEU A 71 10.72 -6.47 13.42
C LEU A 71 11.11 -5.46 14.51
N ALA A 72 10.11 -4.92 15.23
CA ALA A 72 10.34 -4.03 16.36
C ALA A 72 11.11 -4.73 17.49
N GLY A 73 10.73 -5.98 17.82
CA GLY A 73 11.42 -6.80 18.82
C GLY A 73 12.88 -7.05 18.43
N ALA A 74 13.14 -7.44 17.18
CA ALA A 74 14.51 -7.64 16.69
C ALA A 74 15.36 -6.36 16.80
N LEU A 75 14.80 -5.20 16.43
CA LEU A 75 15.48 -3.91 16.59
C LEU A 75 15.85 -3.64 18.05
N GLN A 76 14.92 -3.88 18.98
CA GLN A 76 15.12 -3.65 20.42
C GLN A 76 16.12 -4.63 21.04
N GLU A 77 16.12 -5.90 20.63
CA GLU A 77 17.11 -6.90 21.05
C GLU A 77 18.55 -6.50 20.67
N HIS A 78 18.70 -5.77 19.56
CA HIS A 78 19.97 -5.19 19.11
C HIS A 78 20.25 -3.79 19.69
N GLY A 79 19.49 -3.36 20.71
CA GLY A 79 19.70 -2.09 21.42
C GLY A 79 19.12 -0.86 20.71
N GLY A 80 18.29 -1.05 19.69
CA GLY A 80 17.57 0.05 19.04
C GLY A 80 16.42 0.57 19.89
N GLU A 81 16.18 1.88 19.80
CA GLU A 81 15.07 2.55 20.49
C GLU A 81 13.92 2.82 19.51
N ILE A 82 12.68 2.63 19.95
CA ILE A 82 11.47 2.96 19.18
C ILE A 82 10.69 4.02 19.96
N ARG A 83 10.53 5.20 19.35
CA ARG A 83 9.70 6.29 19.89
C ARG A 83 8.41 6.39 19.10
N THR A 84 7.29 6.19 19.76
CA THR A 84 5.93 6.43 19.22
C THR A 84 5.42 7.80 19.65
N ASN A 85 4.43 8.35 18.92
CA ASN A 85 3.93 9.71 19.16
C ASN A 85 5.06 10.77 19.09
N ALA A 86 6.02 10.53 18.19
CA ALA A 86 7.23 11.34 17.99
C ALA A 86 7.32 11.74 16.51
N SER A 87 6.34 12.51 16.05
CA SER A 87 6.29 13.01 14.67
C SER A 87 7.52 13.85 14.36
N VAL A 88 8.17 13.57 13.24
CA VAL A 88 9.31 14.37 12.75
C VAL A 88 8.78 15.59 12.02
N GLU A 89 9.12 16.78 12.53
CA GLU A 89 8.80 18.05 11.91
C GLU A 89 9.83 18.39 10.83
N GLN A 90 11.12 18.27 11.13
CA GLN A 90 12.19 18.69 10.23
C GLN A 90 13.41 17.76 10.30
N ILE A 91 14.05 17.51 9.16
CA ILE A 91 15.37 16.91 9.03
C ILE A 91 16.40 18.04 9.05
N LEU A 92 17.33 17.96 10.00
CA LEU A 92 18.38 18.96 10.18
C LEU A 92 19.51 18.73 9.17
N VAL A 93 19.86 19.77 8.42
CA VAL A 93 20.97 19.73 7.46
C VAL A 93 21.99 20.82 7.79
N LYS A 94 23.27 20.46 7.79
CA LYS A 94 24.39 21.38 7.97
C LYS A 94 25.47 21.09 6.96
N ASN A 95 25.90 22.09 6.20
CA ASN A 95 26.93 21.94 5.16
C ASN A 95 26.60 20.78 4.19
N LYS A 96 25.33 20.72 3.73
CA LYS A 96 24.82 19.67 2.83
C LYS A 96 24.99 18.25 3.36
N LYS A 97 24.86 18.08 4.69
CA LYS A 97 24.91 16.79 5.39
C LYS A 97 23.76 16.74 6.39
N ALA A 98 23.00 15.65 6.42
CA ALA A 98 22.01 15.41 7.46
C ALA A 98 22.71 15.21 8.80
N VAL A 99 22.18 15.82 9.86
CA VAL A 99 22.79 15.81 11.21
C VAL A 99 21.80 15.45 12.32
N GLY A 100 20.54 15.16 11.97
CA GLY A 100 19.52 14.81 12.93
C GLY A 100 18.12 15.15 12.45
N VAL A 101 17.17 15.14 13.37
CA VAL A 101 15.77 15.53 13.16
C VAL A 101 15.27 16.37 14.33
N VAL A 102 14.27 17.21 14.07
CA VAL A 102 13.46 17.92 15.06
C VAL A 102 12.09 17.25 15.09
N LEU A 103 11.60 16.95 16.28
CA LEU A 103 10.24 16.45 16.48
C LEU A 103 9.26 17.61 16.58
N GLU A 104 7.97 17.37 16.32
CA GLU A 104 6.90 18.37 16.54
C GLU A 104 6.81 18.85 18.00
N SER A 105 7.41 18.13 18.96
CA SER A 105 7.55 18.58 20.35
C SER A 105 8.60 19.70 20.52
N GLY A 106 9.42 19.96 19.50
CA GLY A 106 10.61 20.81 19.55
C GLY A 106 11.89 20.09 19.97
N ASP A 107 11.84 18.79 20.29
CA ASP A 107 13.02 18.01 20.67
C ASP A 107 13.94 17.78 19.46
N GLU A 108 15.24 18.06 19.63
CA GLU A 108 16.27 17.75 18.63
C GLU A 108 16.92 16.40 18.91
N LEU A 109 16.93 15.52 17.91
CA LEU A 109 17.61 14.23 17.92
C LEU A 109 18.76 14.25 16.92
N LEU A 110 19.98 14.38 17.42
CA LEU A 110 21.19 14.38 16.59
C LEU A 110 21.56 12.97 16.15
N ALA A 111 21.92 12.82 14.88
CA ALA A 111 22.31 11.55 14.28
C ALA A 111 23.35 11.76 13.17
N ASP A 112 24.27 10.80 13.04
CA ASP A 112 25.24 10.81 11.94
C ASP A 112 24.62 10.46 10.58
N ILE A 113 23.53 9.67 10.59
CA ILE A 113 22.80 9.20 9.42
C ILE A 113 21.30 9.35 9.68
N VAL A 114 20.57 9.84 8.68
CA VAL A 114 19.10 9.89 8.68
C VAL A 114 18.57 9.00 7.56
N VAL A 115 17.65 8.10 7.89
CA VAL A 115 17.01 7.19 6.93
C VAL A 115 15.50 7.43 6.96
N SER A 116 14.94 7.95 5.87
CA SER A 116 13.51 8.24 5.76
C SER A 116 12.73 7.06 5.19
N ASN A 117 11.70 6.63 5.91
CA ASN A 117 10.67 5.70 5.43
C ASN A 117 9.37 6.41 5.03
N LEU A 118 9.33 7.74 5.15
CA LEU A 118 8.21 8.56 4.67
C LEU A 118 8.17 8.51 3.13
N ASP A 119 7.03 8.85 2.54
CA ASP A 119 6.99 9.04 1.10
C ASP A 119 7.91 10.20 0.67
N ALA A 120 8.40 10.15 -0.57
CA ALA A 120 9.37 11.12 -1.09
C ALA A 120 8.79 12.55 -1.12
N LYS A 121 7.50 12.70 -1.43
CA LYS A 121 6.87 14.02 -1.45
C LYS A 121 6.89 14.63 -0.05
N ARG A 122 6.44 13.90 0.97
CA ARG A 122 6.45 14.36 2.37
C ARG A 122 7.86 14.62 2.87
N THR A 123 8.80 13.70 2.63
CA THR A 123 10.21 13.83 3.04
C THR A 123 10.80 15.16 2.58
N PHE A 124 10.68 15.48 1.28
CA PHE A 124 11.36 16.65 0.70
C PHE A 124 10.55 17.95 0.72
N THR A 125 9.21 17.88 0.85
CA THR A 125 8.36 19.10 0.82
C THR A 125 7.80 19.51 2.18
N LYS A 126 7.82 18.61 3.18
CA LYS A 126 7.33 18.89 4.53
C LYS A 126 8.43 18.82 5.58
N CYS A 127 9.32 17.84 5.47
CA CYS A 127 10.34 17.59 6.48
C CYS A 127 11.72 18.16 6.15
N MET A 128 11.88 18.94 5.08
CA MET A 128 13.16 19.54 4.70
C MET A 128 12.99 20.98 4.27
N ASP A 129 13.99 21.81 4.57
CA ASP A 129 14.08 23.15 3.99
C ASP A 129 14.48 23.04 2.52
N GLU A 130 13.77 23.74 1.64
CA GLU A 130 14.06 23.81 0.21
C GLU A 130 15.50 24.29 -0.05
N ASN A 131 16.02 25.19 0.79
CA ASN A 131 17.36 25.76 0.66
C ASN A 131 18.49 24.74 0.95
N ASP A 132 18.18 23.66 1.67
CA ASP A 132 19.13 22.58 1.95
C ASP A 132 19.26 21.58 0.79
N LEU A 133 18.36 21.67 -0.20
CA LEU A 133 18.28 20.76 -1.32
C LEU A 133 19.04 21.30 -2.55
N PRO A 134 19.65 20.42 -3.36
CA PRO A 134 20.12 20.81 -4.67
C PRO A 134 18.98 21.35 -5.56
N PRO A 135 19.29 22.26 -6.50
CA PRO A 135 18.27 22.85 -7.38
C PRO A 135 17.39 21.80 -8.06
N GLY A 136 16.08 22.01 -8.02
CA GLY A 136 15.07 21.19 -8.67
C GLY A 136 14.63 19.93 -7.92
N ILE A 137 15.26 19.53 -6.81
CA ILE A 137 14.79 18.38 -6.02
C ILE A 137 13.43 18.65 -5.40
N TYR A 138 13.25 19.83 -4.80
CA TYR A 138 11.97 20.22 -4.22
C TYR A 138 10.84 20.18 -5.27
N ASP A 139 11.07 20.74 -6.46
CA ASP A 139 10.11 20.68 -7.56
C ASP A 139 9.81 19.26 -8.02
N ARG A 140 10.83 18.38 -8.10
CA ARG A 140 10.62 16.96 -8.43
C ARG A 140 9.75 16.27 -7.37
N ALA A 141 10.01 16.52 -6.08
CA ALA A 141 9.21 15.96 -5.00
C ALA A 141 7.77 16.47 -5.00
N LYS A 142 7.58 17.78 -5.22
CA LYS A 142 6.27 18.41 -5.34
C LYS A 142 5.45 17.82 -6.50
N ASN A 143 6.10 17.61 -7.64
CA ASN A 143 5.47 17.05 -8.85
C ASN A 143 5.42 15.52 -8.87
N PHE A 144 6.03 14.84 -7.89
CA PHE A 144 5.98 13.39 -7.77
C PHE A 144 4.53 12.96 -7.58
N LYS A 145 4.05 12.07 -8.44
CA LYS A 145 2.66 11.64 -8.46
C LYS A 145 2.44 10.59 -7.38
N ILE A 146 1.59 10.93 -6.42
CA ILE A 146 1.17 10.07 -5.32
C ILE A 146 -0.36 10.10 -5.28
N ARG A 147 -1.01 9.60 -6.33
CA ARG A 147 -2.48 9.65 -6.42
C ARG A 147 -3.10 8.53 -5.62
N GLY A 148 -3.88 8.88 -4.60
CA GLY A 148 -4.62 7.95 -3.76
C GLY A 148 -5.79 7.29 -4.47
N SER A 149 -5.92 5.97 -4.40
CA SER A 149 -7.04 5.26 -5.03
C SER A 149 -7.65 4.14 -4.21
N SER A 150 -7.24 3.95 -2.96
CA SER A 150 -7.63 2.78 -2.16
C SER A 150 -8.36 3.19 -0.90
N GLY A 151 -9.44 2.47 -0.60
CA GLY A 151 -10.14 2.53 0.68
C GLY A 151 -10.11 1.15 1.35
N LYS A 152 -10.37 1.11 2.65
CA LYS A 152 -10.47 -0.11 3.41
C LYS A 152 -11.70 -0.10 4.29
N VAL A 153 -12.44 -1.22 4.29
CA VAL A 153 -13.59 -1.43 5.17
C VAL A 153 -13.38 -2.73 5.93
N ASN A 154 -13.08 -2.63 7.22
CA ASN A 154 -12.91 -3.78 8.10
C ASN A 154 -14.22 -4.05 8.82
N ILE A 155 -14.74 -5.27 8.72
CA ILE A 155 -16.06 -5.62 9.24
C ILE A 155 -15.92 -6.76 10.23
N ALA A 156 -16.28 -6.51 11.50
CA ALA A 156 -16.43 -7.56 12.49
C ALA A 156 -17.80 -8.23 12.30
N LEU A 157 -17.81 -9.56 12.27
CA LEU A 157 -18.95 -10.40 11.93
C LEU A 157 -19.31 -11.34 13.07
N SER A 158 -20.61 -11.53 13.26
CA SER A 158 -21.18 -12.38 14.31
C SER A 158 -21.04 -13.88 14.02
N ARG A 159 -20.86 -14.25 12.74
CA ARG A 159 -20.61 -15.58 12.18
C ARG A 159 -20.07 -15.43 10.74
N LEU A 160 -19.62 -16.52 10.10
CA LEU A 160 -19.23 -16.49 8.69
C LEU A 160 -20.41 -16.13 7.77
N PRO A 161 -20.19 -15.30 6.73
CA PRO A 161 -21.18 -15.03 5.70
C PRO A 161 -21.36 -16.24 4.78
N LYS A 162 -22.48 -16.28 4.05
CA LYS A 162 -22.75 -17.29 3.04
C LYS A 162 -23.03 -16.62 1.70
N PHE A 163 -22.34 -17.07 0.66
CA PHE A 163 -22.42 -16.46 -0.66
C PHE A 163 -23.39 -17.22 -1.57
N ASN A 164 -24.18 -16.50 -2.36
CA ASN A 164 -25.07 -17.09 -3.36
C ASN A 164 -24.29 -17.54 -4.61
N GLY A 165 -24.88 -18.45 -5.38
CA GLY A 165 -24.28 -18.92 -6.65
C GLY A 165 -23.02 -19.78 -6.51
N VAL A 166 -22.58 -20.08 -5.29
CA VAL A 166 -21.39 -20.91 -5.01
C VAL A 166 -21.67 -21.96 -3.94
N PRO A 167 -20.96 -23.11 -3.93
CA PRO A 167 -21.13 -24.11 -2.89
C PRO A 167 -20.67 -23.62 -1.51
N ASP A 168 -21.41 -23.96 -0.46
CA ASP A 168 -20.99 -23.73 0.93
C ASP A 168 -19.90 -24.74 1.31
N ASN A 169 -18.63 -24.34 1.18
CA ASN A 169 -17.49 -25.19 1.50
C ASN A 169 -16.30 -24.38 2.02
N ARG A 170 -15.30 -25.09 2.57
CA ARG A 170 -14.11 -24.49 3.17
C ARG A 170 -13.27 -23.65 2.19
N TYR A 171 -13.30 -23.94 0.90
CA TYR A 171 -12.50 -23.22 -0.11
C TYR A 171 -13.12 -21.86 -0.41
N VAL A 172 -14.45 -21.78 -0.52
CA VAL A 172 -15.18 -20.52 -0.66
C VAL A 172 -15.08 -19.69 0.62
N ASN A 173 -15.29 -20.33 1.78
CA ASN A 173 -15.33 -19.66 3.08
C ASN A 173 -13.94 -19.19 3.58
N ARG A 174 -12.86 -19.72 3.01
CA ARG A 174 -11.47 -19.34 3.35
C ARG A 174 -10.72 -18.67 2.20
N GLY A 175 -11.22 -18.74 0.96
CA GLY A 175 -10.58 -18.08 -0.18
C GLY A 175 -10.62 -16.55 -0.08
N GLY A 176 -9.92 -15.87 -0.98
CA GLY A 176 -10.22 -14.48 -1.27
C GLY A 176 -11.55 -14.38 -2.02
N GLN A 177 -12.34 -13.36 -1.72
CA GLN A 177 -13.58 -13.04 -2.44
C GLN A 177 -13.37 -11.77 -3.26
N ALA A 178 -13.70 -11.80 -4.55
CA ALA A 178 -13.56 -10.67 -5.45
C ALA A 178 -14.94 -10.26 -5.98
N PHE A 179 -15.42 -9.07 -5.60
CA PHE A 179 -16.70 -8.51 -6.04
C PHE A 179 -16.47 -7.49 -7.17
N VAL A 180 -15.92 -7.97 -8.28
CA VAL A 180 -15.26 -7.09 -9.27
C VAL A 180 -16.09 -6.84 -10.54
N GLY A 181 -17.15 -7.62 -10.77
CA GLY A 181 -18.03 -7.47 -11.94
C GLY A 181 -17.33 -7.82 -13.25
N SER A 182 -17.43 -6.92 -14.24
CA SER A 182 -16.79 -7.03 -15.56
C SER A 182 -15.69 -5.98 -15.76
N LEU A 183 -14.89 -6.10 -16.83
CA LEU A 183 -13.89 -5.08 -17.17
C LEU A 183 -14.52 -3.68 -17.35
N GLU A 184 -15.72 -3.60 -17.95
CA GLU A 184 -16.44 -2.33 -18.10
C GLU A 184 -16.89 -1.76 -16.77
N THR A 185 -17.19 -2.61 -15.79
CA THR A 185 -17.56 -2.19 -14.44
C THR A 185 -16.34 -1.63 -13.70
N MET A 186 -15.18 -2.29 -13.86
CA MET A 186 -13.91 -1.79 -13.30
C MET A 186 -13.50 -0.45 -13.90
N GLU A 187 -13.56 -0.32 -15.24
CA GLU A 187 -13.23 0.93 -15.93
C GLU A 187 -14.21 2.06 -15.54
N ARG A 188 -15.50 1.73 -15.36
CA ARG A 188 -16.48 2.69 -14.87
C ARG A 188 -16.16 3.15 -13.45
N ALA A 189 -15.75 2.26 -12.56
CA ALA A 189 -15.33 2.65 -11.21
C ALA A 189 -14.11 3.60 -11.25
N TYR A 190 -13.18 3.38 -12.18
CA TYR A 190 -12.08 4.32 -12.45
C TYR A 190 -12.59 5.68 -12.99
N ASP A 191 -13.59 5.68 -13.88
CA ASP A 191 -14.24 6.89 -14.38
C ASP A 191 -14.92 7.73 -13.30
N TYR A 192 -15.47 7.09 -12.25
CA TYR A 192 -15.97 7.80 -11.07
C TYR A 192 -14.82 8.44 -10.28
N TRP A 193 -13.75 7.69 -10.05
CA TRP A 193 -12.58 8.19 -9.30
C TRP A 193 -11.88 9.36 -10.00
N LYS A 194 -11.74 9.31 -11.33
CA LYS A 194 -11.24 10.45 -12.13
C LYS A 194 -12.05 11.73 -11.93
N ARG A 195 -13.31 11.61 -11.50
CA ARG A 195 -14.23 12.72 -11.22
C ARG A 195 -14.38 13.00 -9.73
N GLY A 196 -13.48 12.50 -8.87
CA GLY A 196 -13.53 12.72 -7.42
C GLY A 196 -14.76 12.09 -6.76
N ARG A 197 -15.19 10.91 -7.22
CA ARG A 197 -16.33 10.15 -6.67
C ARG A 197 -15.96 8.68 -6.53
N TRP A 198 -16.57 7.96 -5.60
CA TRP A 198 -16.56 6.50 -5.61
C TRP A 198 -17.72 5.95 -6.42
N SER A 199 -17.56 4.71 -6.91
CA SER A 199 -18.59 3.98 -7.66
C SER A 199 -19.69 3.47 -6.72
N ASP A 200 -20.94 3.46 -7.20
CA ASP A 200 -22.06 2.75 -6.57
C ASP A 200 -21.98 1.22 -6.77
N ASP A 201 -21.17 0.79 -7.73
CA ASP A 201 -20.73 -0.59 -7.91
C ASP A 201 -19.21 -0.69 -7.71
N PRO A 202 -18.71 -0.67 -6.47
CA PRO A 202 -17.28 -0.63 -6.20
C PRO A 202 -16.61 -1.97 -6.51
N PHE A 203 -15.35 -1.89 -6.90
CA PHE A 203 -14.44 -3.04 -6.94
C PHE A 203 -14.00 -3.34 -5.51
N ILE A 204 -14.24 -4.56 -5.05
CA ILE A 204 -13.86 -5.00 -3.70
C ILE A 204 -13.12 -6.33 -3.79
N GLU A 205 -11.95 -6.38 -3.15
CA GLU A 205 -11.27 -7.62 -2.82
C GLU A 205 -11.31 -7.84 -1.30
N SER A 206 -11.74 -9.03 -0.92
CA SER A 206 -12.03 -9.35 0.47
C SER A 206 -11.32 -10.63 0.89
N VAL A 207 -10.98 -10.69 2.16
CA VAL A 207 -10.53 -11.91 2.83
C VAL A 207 -11.13 -11.95 4.23
N ILE A 208 -11.32 -13.15 4.77
CA ILE A 208 -11.73 -13.37 6.16
C ILE A 208 -10.56 -14.04 6.91
N PRO A 209 -9.58 -13.28 7.43
CA PRO A 209 -8.37 -13.88 8.02
C PRO A 209 -8.66 -14.80 9.19
N SER A 210 -9.68 -14.47 9.98
CA SER A 210 -10.18 -15.30 11.09
C SER A 210 -10.68 -16.70 10.69
N ALA A 211 -10.96 -16.94 9.40
CA ALA A 211 -11.32 -18.26 8.90
C ALA A 211 -10.09 -19.19 8.78
N TRP A 212 -8.89 -18.61 8.71
CA TRP A 212 -7.59 -19.29 8.72
C TRP A 212 -6.94 -19.29 10.10
N ASP A 213 -6.92 -18.13 10.75
CA ASP A 213 -6.30 -17.94 12.04
C ASP A 213 -7.35 -17.56 13.09
N PRO A 214 -7.78 -18.49 13.95
CA PRO A 214 -8.79 -18.18 14.96
C PRO A 214 -8.29 -17.23 16.05
N THR A 215 -6.99 -16.90 16.10
CA THR A 215 -6.43 -16.00 17.13
C THR A 215 -6.70 -14.53 16.85
N VAL A 216 -7.10 -14.17 15.62
CA VAL A 216 -7.39 -12.78 15.23
C VAL A 216 -8.87 -12.39 15.38
N ALA A 217 -9.69 -13.24 15.99
CA ALA A 217 -11.08 -12.92 16.35
C ALA A 217 -11.52 -13.70 17.60
N PRO A 218 -12.51 -13.21 18.37
CA PRO A 218 -13.12 -13.99 19.44
C PRO A 218 -13.74 -15.32 18.95
N PRO A 219 -13.85 -16.36 19.80
CA PRO A 219 -14.46 -17.63 19.40
C PRO A 219 -15.85 -17.46 18.80
N GLY A 220 -16.07 -18.07 17.63
CA GLY A 220 -17.33 -18.00 16.88
C GLY A 220 -17.60 -16.65 16.20
N LYS A 221 -16.69 -15.68 16.30
CA LYS A 221 -16.73 -14.40 15.59
C LYS A 221 -15.70 -14.41 14.48
N HIS A 222 -15.94 -13.56 13.49
CA HIS A 222 -15.05 -13.41 12.35
C HIS A 222 -14.81 -11.94 12.06
N TRP A 223 -13.78 -11.63 11.29
CA TRP A 223 -13.64 -10.32 10.68
C TRP A 223 -13.25 -10.45 9.22
N MET A 224 -13.80 -9.56 8.40
CA MET A 224 -13.62 -9.48 6.96
C MET A 224 -12.88 -8.19 6.63
N SER A 225 -11.71 -8.33 6.00
CA SER A 225 -10.92 -7.21 5.48
C SER A 225 -11.33 -6.97 4.05
N ASN A 226 -11.85 -5.78 3.74
CA ASN A 226 -12.24 -5.41 2.39
C ASN A 226 -11.32 -4.29 1.87
N PHE A 227 -10.54 -4.59 0.86
CA PHE A 227 -9.82 -3.60 0.06
C PHE A 227 -10.75 -3.10 -1.05
N VAL A 228 -10.87 -1.79 -1.18
CA VAL A 228 -11.75 -1.15 -2.15
C VAL A 228 -10.90 -0.37 -3.13
N GLN A 229 -10.98 -0.74 -4.40
CA GLN A 229 -10.29 0.00 -5.46
C GLN A 229 -11.20 1.13 -5.96
N TYR A 230 -10.57 2.29 -6.14
CA TYR A 230 -11.15 3.59 -6.51
C TYR A 230 -11.90 4.31 -5.39
N CYS A 231 -11.23 4.49 -4.26
CA CYS A 231 -11.58 5.50 -3.26
C CYS A 231 -10.73 6.76 -3.49
N PRO A 232 -11.32 7.90 -3.89
CA PRO A 232 -10.56 9.11 -4.18
C PRO A 232 -10.03 9.80 -2.90
N SER A 233 -8.86 10.43 -3.01
CA SER A 233 -8.28 11.26 -1.94
C SER A 233 -9.06 12.55 -1.73
N GLU A 234 -9.51 13.17 -2.82
CA GLU A 234 -10.35 14.37 -2.81
C GLU A 234 -11.71 14.09 -3.45
N LEU A 235 -12.79 14.60 -2.86
CA LEU A 235 -14.12 14.48 -3.43
C LEU A 235 -14.53 15.75 -4.17
N VAL A 236 -15.27 15.57 -5.27
CA VAL A 236 -15.72 16.67 -6.13
C VAL A 236 -16.70 17.62 -5.42
N ASP A 237 -17.40 17.13 -4.41
CA ASP A 237 -18.46 17.83 -3.67
C ASP A 237 -18.01 18.24 -2.26
N GLY A 238 -16.70 18.49 -2.08
CA GLY A 238 -16.10 18.98 -0.83
C GLY A 238 -15.26 17.94 -0.10
N PRO A 239 -14.76 18.22 1.12
CA PRO A 239 -13.87 17.31 1.82
C PRO A 239 -14.57 16.00 2.24
N TRP A 240 -13.76 15.02 2.62
CA TRP A 240 -14.24 13.87 3.40
C TRP A 240 -14.84 14.37 4.72
N THR A 241 -16.00 13.81 5.07
CA THR A 241 -16.67 14.03 6.35
C THR A 241 -17.02 12.68 6.96
N PRO A 242 -17.27 12.58 8.28
CA PRO A 242 -17.72 11.34 8.89
C PRO A 242 -18.95 10.74 8.18
N GLN A 243 -19.89 11.58 7.75
CA GLN A 243 -21.08 11.13 7.02
C GLN A 243 -20.75 10.53 5.65
N LYS A 244 -19.86 11.17 4.88
CA LYS A 244 -19.43 10.64 3.57
C LYS A 244 -18.61 9.36 3.70
N ARG A 245 -17.76 9.29 4.73
CA ARG A 245 -17.01 8.09 5.09
C ARG A 245 -17.96 6.93 5.40
N ASP A 246 -18.99 7.16 6.20
CA ASP A 246 -19.96 6.13 6.57
C ASP A 246 -20.78 5.69 5.33
N GLN A 247 -21.18 6.62 4.45
CA GLN A 247 -21.83 6.31 3.17
C GLN A 247 -20.96 5.47 2.22
N PHE A 248 -19.65 5.74 2.18
CA PHE A 248 -18.72 4.91 1.43
C PHE A 248 -18.68 3.48 2.00
N GLY A 249 -18.63 3.32 3.33
CA GLY A 249 -18.73 2.03 4.00
C GLY A 249 -20.04 1.29 3.69
N GLU A 250 -21.17 2.00 3.72
CA GLU A 250 -22.48 1.46 3.37
C GLU A 250 -22.52 0.96 1.91
N THR A 251 -21.91 1.68 0.98
CA THR A 251 -21.82 1.28 -0.44
C THR A 251 -21.09 -0.07 -0.60
N VAL A 252 -20.03 -0.29 0.18
CA VAL A 252 -19.28 -1.55 0.21
C VAL A 252 -20.14 -2.68 0.80
N VAL A 253 -20.82 -2.42 1.91
CA VAL A 253 -21.75 -3.39 2.53
C VAL A 253 -22.89 -3.75 1.57
N ASP A 254 -23.45 -2.78 0.87
CA ASP A 254 -24.52 -2.98 -0.11
C ASP A 254 -24.08 -3.86 -1.28
N LYS A 255 -22.84 -3.71 -1.76
CA LYS A 255 -22.25 -4.60 -2.78
C LYS A 255 -22.14 -6.03 -2.25
N ILE A 256 -21.65 -6.23 -1.03
CA ILE A 256 -21.49 -7.56 -0.43
C ILE A 256 -22.85 -8.22 -0.19
N GLU A 257 -23.84 -7.47 0.31
CA GLU A 257 -25.21 -7.95 0.58
C GLU A 257 -25.88 -8.55 -0.68
N ARG A 258 -25.62 -7.99 -1.88
CA ARG A 258 -26.14 -8.55 -3.14
C ARG A 258 -25.70 -10.00 -3.40
N TYR A 259 -24.51 -10.37 -2.92
CA TYR A 259 -23.93 -11.70 -3.10
C TYR A 259 -23.98 -12.54 -1.82
N SER A 260 -24.32 -11.95 -0.68
CA SER A 260 -24.44 -12.60 0.63
C SER A 260 -25.70 -12.07 1.34
N PRO A 261 -26.91 -12.53 0.94
CA PRO A 261 -28.15 -12.05 1.55
C PRO A 261 -28.18 -12.29 3.07
N GLY A 262 -28.54 -11.26 3.83
CA GLY A 262 -28.50 -11.24 5.30
C GLY A 262 -27.13 -10.87 5.87
N PHE A 263 -26.17 -10.41 5.05
CA PHE A 263 -24.84 -10.00 5.50
C PHE A 263 -24.90 -8.83 6.49
N LYS A 264 -25.77 -7.85 6.25
CA LYS A 264 -25.98 -6.70 7.15
C LYS A 264 -26.31 -7.11 8.58
N GLU A 265 -27.07 -8.20 8.76
CA GLU A 265 -27.42 -8.74 10.08
C GLU A 265 -26.22 -9.37 10.81
N LEU A 266 -25.15 -9.69 10.08
CA LEU A 266 -23.94 -10.27 10.65
C LEU A 266 -23.01 -9.21 11.22
N ILE A 267 -23.15 -7.95 10.82
CA ILE A 267 -22.23 -6.88 11.17
C ILE A 267 -22.35 -6.55 12.66
N VAL A 268 -21.26 -6.77 13.40
CA VAL A 268 -21.11 -6.38 14.80
C VAL A 268 -20.49 -4.99 14.91
N HIS A 269 -19.51 -4.72 14.03
CA HIS A 269 -18.82 -3.43 13.97
C HIS A 269 -18.25 -3.25 12.56
N MET A 270 -18.13 -2.00 12.12
CA MET A 270 -17.52 -1.64 10.86
C MET A 270 -16.58 -0.46 11.08
N GLU A 271 -15.36 -0.60 10.58
CA GLU A 271 -14.34 0.45 10.53
C GLU A 271 -14.06 0.79 9.06
N VAL A 272 -14.14 2.07 8.73
CA VAL A 272 -13.89 2.59 7.37
C VAL A 272 -12.65 3.48 7.40
N ARG A 273 -11.72 3.21 6.49
CA ARG A 273 -10.49 3.98 6.28
C ARG A 273 -10.41 4.41 4.82
N THR A 274 -10.69 5.68 4.56
CA THR A 274 -10.49 6.33 3.27
C THR A 274 -9.05 6.85 3.18
N PRO A 275 -8.59 7.33 2.01
CA PRO A 275 -7.31 8.01 1.90
C PRO A 275 -7.10 9.13 2.93
N PHE A 276 -8.17 9.86 3.29
CA PHE A 276 -8.10 10.92 4.30
C PHE A 276 -7.74 10.35 5.68
N GLU A 277 -8.45 9.33 6.16
CA GLU A 277 -8.11 8.71 7.45
C GLU A 277 -6.70 8.10 7.46
N ILE A 278 -6.29 7.50 6.33
CA ILE A 278 -4.97 6.89 6.20
C ILE A 278 -3.86 7.95 6.26
N GLU A 279 -4.04 9.07 5.57
CA GLU A 279 -3.06 10.16 5.58
C GLU A 279 -2.96 10.81 6.96
N GLU A 280 -4.09 11.07 7.62
CA GLU A 280 -4.13 11.67 8.96
C GLU A 280 -3.53 10.75 10.04
N GLU A 281 -3.78 9.43 9.98
CA GLU A 281 -3.34 8.51 11.03
C GLU A 281 -1.88 8.08 10.88
N ILE A 282 -1.44 7.76 9.67
CA ILE A 282 -0.11 7.17 9.44
C ILE A 282 0.75 7.94 8.44
N GLY A 283 0.26 9.08 7.93
CA GLY A 283 1.07 10.01 7.14
C GLY A 283 1.35 9.58 5.70
N LEU A 284 0.63 8.59 5.16
CA LEU A 284 0.72 8.23 3.74
C LEU A 284 0.02 9.29 2.91
N THR A 285 0.79 10.11 2.17
CA THR A 285 0.24 11.16 1.31
C THR A 285 -0.82 10.60 0.35
N GLU A 286 -1.99 11.22 0.34
CA GLU A 286 -3.21 10.80 -0.38
C GLU A 286 -3.60 9.32 -0.12
N GLY A 287 -3.17 8.71 0.98
CA GLY A 287 -3.42 7.29 1.27
C GLY A 287 -2.82 6.31 0.25
N ASN A 288 -1.86 6.73 -0.57
CA ASN A 288 -1.27 5.85 -1.60
C ASN A 288 -0.35 4.80 -0.95
N ILE A 289 -0.77 3.54 -0.98
CA ILE A 289 -0.07 2.41 -0.35
C ILE A 289 1.31 2.11 -0.95
N PHE A 290 1.56 2.56 -2.18
CA PHE A 290 2.84 2.41 -2.85
C PHE A 290 3.77 3.60 -2.63
N GLN A 291 3.32 4.68 -1.96
CA GLN A 291 4.09 5.92 -1.77
C GLN A 291 4.62 6.49 -3.10
N GLY A 292 3.79 6.45 -4.14
CA GLY A 292 4.12 6.90 -5.49
C GLY A 292 3.67 5.90 -6.55
N GLU A 293 3.25 6.41 -7.70
CA GLU A 293 2.72 5.58 -8.78
C GLU A 293 3.69 4.52 -9.29
N LEU A 294 3.12 3.40 -9.72
CA LEU A 294 3.81 2.32 -10.41
C LEU A 294 3.73 2.52 -11.94
N THR A 295 4.03 3.74 -12.38
CA THR A 295 4.12 4.09 -13.81
C THR A 295 5.58 4.17 -14.24
N ILE A 296 5.85 3.98 -15.54
CA ILE A 296 7.23 3.90 -16.06
C ILE A 296 8.08 5.14 -15.76
N ASP A 297 7.45 6.31 -15.64
CA ASP A 297 8.10 7.57 -15.26
C ASP A 297 8.49 7.65 -13.77
N GLN A 298 8.00 6.74 -12.92
CA GLN A 298 8.29 6.69 -11.47
C GLN A 298 8.70 5.29 -10.97
N LEU A 299 9.13 4.43 -11.89
CA LEU A 299 9.60 3.07 -11.60
C LEU A 299 11.09 2.92 -11.94
N LEU A 300 11.67 1.82 -11.46
CA LEU A 300 13.06 1.44 -11.73
C LEU A 300 14.02 2.58 -11.34
N PHE A 301 14.93 2.93 -12.25
CA PHE A 301 15.93 3.98 -12.07
C PHE A 301 15.35 5.41 -11.98
N ASN A 302 14.05 5.59 -12.22
CA ASN A 302 13.37 6.87 -12.04
C ASN A 302 12.83 7.07 -10.63
N ARG A 303 12.86 6.04 -9.76
CA ARG A 303 12.24 6.05 -8.42
C ARG A 303 13.27 6.28 -7.30
N PRO A 304 13.09 7.25 -6.38
CA PRO A 304 12.03 8.26 -6.34
C PRO A 304 12.22 9.34 -7.42
N PHE A 305 13.47 9.67 -7.75
CA PHE A 305 13.83 10.61 -8.81
C PHE A 305 14.97 10.04 -9.67
N PRO A 306 15.03 10.43 -10.97
CA PRO A 306 16.20 10.12 -11.80
C PRO A 306 17.50 10.60 -11.15
N GLY A 307 18.45 9.68 -11.01
CA GLY A 307 19.75 9.90 -10.36
C GLY A 307 19.80 9.54 -8.87
N TYR A 308 18.66 9.21 -8.24
CA TYR A 308 18.58 8.89 -6.80
C TYR A 308 17.97 7.51 -6.52
N ALA A 309 18.01 6.60 -7.51
CA ALA A 309 17.48 5.24 -7.37
C ALA A 309 18.35 4.29 -6.53
N GLN A 310 19.54 4.71 -6.12
CA GLN A 310 20.45 3.92 -5.29
C GLN A 310 20.38 4.29 -3.80
N TYR A 311 19.18 4.62 -3.30
CA TYR A 311 18.82 4.84 -1.89
C TYR A 311 19.50 6.03 -1.19
N ARG A 312 20.68 6.47 -1.64
CA ARG A 312 21.36 7.72 -1.23
C ARG A 312 20.58 8.91 -1.76
N MET A 313 20.29 9.86 -0.89
CA MET A 313 19.53 11.06 -1.21
C MET A 313 20.45 12.26 -1.51
N PRO A 314 19.91 13.37 -2.03
CA PRO A 314 20.70 14.53 -2.44
C PRO A 314 21.56 15.19 -1.34
N VAL A 315 21.26 14.91 -0.07
CA VAL A 315 22.00 15.38 1.10
C VAL A 315 22.88 14.25 1.62
N ARG A 316 24.15 14.54 1.96
CA ARG A 316 25.07 13.53 2.48
C ARG A 316 24.53 12.92 3.78
N ASN A 317 24.75 11.62 3.95
CA ASN A 317 24.27 10.84 5.09
C ASN A 317 22.74 10.79 5.24
N MET A 318 22.01 11.08 4.15
CA MET A 318 20.57 10.88 4.08
C MET A 318 20.26 9.74 3.10
N TYR A 319 19.36 8.86 3.52
CA TYR A 319 18.90 7.73 2.72
C TYR A 319 17.37 7.64 2.75
N MET A 320 16.79 6.96 1.77
CA MET A 320 15.39 6.51 1.83
C MET A 320 15.33 4.99 1.80
N CYS A 321 14.38 4.42 2.55
CA CYS A 321 14.23 2.96 2.70
C CYS A 321 12.79 2.45 2.49
N GLY A 322 11.86 3.34 2.13
CA GLY A 322 10.44 3.04 2.01
C GLY A 322 9.96 2.74 0.58
N SER A 323 8.65 2.59 0.43
CA SER A 323 8.01 2.27 -0.84
C SER A 323 8.23 3.34 -1.93
N SER A 324 8.62 4.57 -1.57
CA SER A 324 9.06 5.59 -2.54
C SER A 324 10.38 5.28 -3.23
N THR A 325 11.15 4.26 -2.82
CA THR A 325 12.33 3.77 -3.55
C THR A 325 11.99 2.51 -4.36
N HIS A 326 12.80 2.16 -5.35
CA HIS A 326 12.69 0.87 -6.03
C HIS A 326 12.95 -0.28 -5.02
N PRO A 327 12.31 -1.48 -5.12
CA PRO A 327 11.37 -1.95 -6.14
C PRO A 327 9.99 -1.27 -6.17
N GLY A 328 9.60 -0.58 -5.10
CA GLY A 328 8.28 0.02 -4.95
C GLY A 328 7.57 -0.58 -3.74
N GLY A 329 6.27 -0.28 -3.60
CA GLY A 329 5.55 -0.77 -2.43
C GLY A 329 5.06 -2.21 -2.56
N GLY A 330 4.71 -2.74 -1.38
CA GLY A 330 4.53 -4.16 -1.11
C GLY A 330 5.24 -4.52 0.19
N VAL A 331 4.86 -5.60 0.85
CA VAL A 331 5.47 -6.04 2.11
C VAL A 331 6.62 -7.02 1.82
N SER A 332 7.60 -6.60 1.02
CA SER A 332 8.71 -7.45 0.55
C SER A 332 10.03 -7.25 1.30
N SER A 333 10.13 -6.24 2.16
CA SER A 333 11.37 -5.79 2.85
C SER A 333 12.50 -5.25 1.95
N ALA A 334 12.38 -5.37 0.62
CA ALA A 334 13.44 -5.08 -0.33
C ALA A 334 13.97 -3.63 -0.28
N CYS A 335 13.09 -2.62 -0.19
CA CYS A 335 13.53 -1.22 -0.09
C CYS A 335 14.41 -0.99 1.15
N GLY A 336 14.01 -1.57 2.29
CA GLY A 336 14.75 -1.48 3.55
C GLY A 336 16.09 -2.20 3.50
N ALA A 337 16.08 -3.44 3.00
CA ALA A 337 17.27 -4.26 2.81
C ALA A 337 18.30 -3.57 1.91
N ASN A 338 17.86 -3.05 0.76
CA ASN A 338 18.74 -2.38 -0.18
C ASN A 338 19.30 -1.05 0.38
N ALA A 339 18.49 -0.26 1.07
CA ALA A 339 18.98 0.94 1.74
C ALA A 339 20.04 0.61 2.82
N ALA A 340 19.80 -0.44 3.63
CA ALA A 340 20.76 -0.90 4.63
C ALA A 340 22.09 -1.34 4.00
N ARG A 341 22.04 -2.03 2.84
CA ARG A 341 23.25 -2.41 2.08
C ARG A 341 24.08 -1.20 1.70
N GLU A 342 23.45 -0.17 1.13
CA GLU A 342 24.16 1.05 0.73
C GLU A 342 24.75 1.81 1.93
N ILE A 343 24.03 1.84 3.05
CA ILE A 343 24.51 2.44 4.32
C ILE A 343 25.75 1.68 4.83
N LEU A 344 25.74 0.35 4.85
CA LEU A 344 26.86 -0.46 5.30
C LEU A 344 28.10 -0.25 4.42
N ILE A 345 27.94 -0.15 3.10
CA ILE A 345 29.01 0.17 2.15
C ILE A 345 29.64 1.53 2.47
N ASP A 346 28.82 2.56 2.67
CA ASP A 346 29.30 3.92 2.95
C ASP A 346 30.00 4.01 4.31
N LEU A 347 29.53 3.22 5.29
CA LEU A 347 30.16 3.06 6.59
C LEU A 347 31.41 2.15 6.57
N LYS A 348 31.75 1.57 5.41
CA LYS A 348 32.83 0.59 5.24
C LYS A 348 32.71 -0.60 6.21
N ARG A 349 31.47 -1.06 6.42
CA ARG A 349 31.15 -2.23 7.24
C ARG A 349 30.87 -3.44 6.34
N PRO A 350 31.04 -4.68 6.86
CA PRO A 350 30.64 -5.88 6.13
C PRO A 350 29.16 -5.78 5.70
N ASN A 351 28.88 -6.21 4.47
CA ASN A 351 27.49 -6.35 4.04
C ASN A 351 26.87 -7.57 4.72
N THR A 352 25.86 -7.33 5.56
CA THR A 352 25.11 -8.37 6.27
C THR A 352 23.67 -8.51 5.78
N VAL A 353 23.31 -7.81 4.71
CA VAL A 353 21.99 -7.91 4.10
C VAL A 353 21.90 -9.24 3.36
N PRO A 354 20.82 -10.04 3.54
CA PRO A 354 20.61 -11.27 2.80
C PRO A 354 20.77 -11.04 1.30
N THR A 355 21.49 -11.95 0.64
CA THR A 355 21.53 -12.02 -0.82
C THR A 355 20.23 -12.63 -1.34
N ASP A 356 19.91 -12.37 -2.60
CA ASP A 356 18.80 -13.05 -3.26
C ASP A 356 19.26 -14.49 -3.54
N ASP A 357 18.71 -15.45 -2.80
CA ASP A 357 19.07 -16.88 -2.89
C ASP A 357 18.49 -17.53 -4.17
N PHE A 358 17.80 -16.76 -5.02
CA PHE A 358 17.08 -17.26 -6.21
C PHE A 358 17.96 -17.89 -7.30
N TYR A 359 19.28 -17.69 -7.24
CA TYR A 359 20.24 -18.25 -8.19
C TYR A 359 21.19 -19.29 -7.58
N ASP A 360 20.97 -19.69 -6.33
CA ASP A 360 21.78 -20.70 -5.64
C ASP A 360 21.21 -22.12 -5.80
N GLU A 361 20.86 -22.51 -7.04
CA GLU A 361 20.67 -23.91 -7.47
C GLU A 361 21.30 -24.22 -8.84
#